data_AF-A0A6P0Y311-F1
#
_entry.id   AF-A0A6P0Y311-F1
#
_cell.length_a   1.000
_cell.length_b   1.000
_cell.length_c   1.000
_cell.angle_alpha   90.00
_cell.angle_beta   90.00
_cell.angle_gamma   90.00
#
_symmetry.space_group_name_H-M   'P 1'
#
loop_
_entity.id
_entity.type
_entity.pdbx_description
1 polymer ?
#
loop_
_entity_poly.entity_id
_entity_poly.type
_entity_poly.pdbx_seq_one_letter_code
_entity_poly.pdbx_strand_id
1 'polypeptide(L)'
;MVAKAHKLFRRKTFQKLDVFGKLTKLDQSWSIFAPAPPRDDGWHVISGKLKNGKEVDVLYEKGESISWDKPTMKQFNNLYKNMQWRSYFITLNRAIGKKLYPYYAEYVCSEWNKKNEGSEKLESLDIFFMEERTVPPGETQIVEKKNIMQKSCSDEQKDI
;
A
#
# COMPACT_ATOMS: atom_id res chain seq x y z
N MET A 1 24.02 -28.42 -20.65
CA MET A 1 24.59 -27.35 -21.49
C MET A 1 24.96 -26.06 -20.73
N VAL A 2 24.30 -25.72 -19.61
CA VAL A 2 24.53 -24.47 -18.86
C VAL A 2 25.93 -24.35 -18.22
N ALA A 3 26.51 -25.45 -17.72
CA ALA A 3 27.81 -25.43 -17.04
C ALA A 3 29.01 -25.07 -17.94
N LYS A 4 28.96 -25.40 -19.24
CA LYS A 4 30.03 -25.06 -20.20
C LYS A 4 30.03 -23.57 -20.55
N ALA A 5 28.85 -22.94 -20.63
CA ALA A 5 28.71 -21.51 -20.88
C ALA A 5 29.30 -20.69 -19.71
N HIS A 6 29.05 -21.11 -18.47
CA HIS A 6 29.59 -20.44 -17.27
C HIS A 6 31.14 -20.42 -17.26
N LYS A 7 31.79 -21.46 -17.80
CA LYS A 7 33.26 -21.57 -17.89
C LYS A 7 33.87 -20.66 -18.97
N LEU A 8 33.11 -20.34 -20.03
CA LEU A 8 33.52 -19.43 -21.11
C LEU A 8 33.53 -17.97 -20.65
N PHE A 9 32.55 -17.56 -19.83
CA PHE A 9 32.46 -16.20 -19.25
C PHE A 9 33.53 -15.90 -18.19
N ARG A 10 34.25 -16.92 -17.69
CA ARG A 10 35.37 -16.78 -16.74
C ARG A 10 36.75 -16.61 -17.39
N ARG A 11 36.83 -16.50 -18.73
CA ARG A 11 38.10 -16.27 -19.44
C ARG A 11 38.52 -14.79 -19.31
N LYS A 12 39.81 -14.52 -19.10
CA LYS A 12 40.42 -13.16 -18.98
C LYS A 12 40.02 -12.19 -20.11
N THR A 13 39.61 -12.71 -21.28
CA THR A 13 39.08 -11.93 -22.40
C THR A 13 37.77 -11.20 -22.08
N PHE A 14 36.88 -11.80 -21.29
CA PHE A 14 35.65 -11.14 -20.82
C PHE A 14 35.93 -10.04 -19.78
N GLN A 15 37.03 -10.14 -19.02
CA GLN A 15 37.46 -9.07 -18.10
C GLN A 15 37.97 -7.81 -18.83
N LYS A 16 38.48 -7.94 -20.06
CA LYS A 16 38.91 -6.76 -20.86
C LYS A 16 37.75 -6.04 -21.52
N LEU A 17 36.71 -6.76 -21.94
CA LEU A 17 35.48 -6.18 -22.48
C LEU A 17 34.63 -5.49 -21.40
N ASP A 18 34.78 -5.88 -20.14
CA ASP A 18 34.13 -5.26 -18.98
C ASP A 18 34.49 -3.76 -18.84
N VAL A 19 35.75 -3.38 -19.10
CA VAL A 19 36.17 -1.97 -19.02
C VAL A 19 35.51 -1.14 -20.11
N PHE A 20 35.49 -1.63 -21.35
CA PHE A 20 34.80 -0.95 -22.44
C PHE A 20 33.29 -0.91 -22.20
N GLY A 21 32.69 -2.02 -21.74
CA GLY A 21 31.28 -2.09 -21.38
C GLY A 21 30.89 -1.09 -20.28
N LYS A 22 31.70 -0.96 -19.22
CA LYS A 22 31.50 0.02 -18.14
C LYS A 22 31.75 1.46 -18.57
N LEU A 23 32.74 1.69 -19.43
CA LEU A 23 33.09 3.01 -19.95
C LEU A 23 31.99 3.54 -20.88
N THR A 24 31.47 2.68 -21.77
CA THR A 24 30.37 3.04 -22.68
C THR A 24 28.99 2.79 -22.07
N LYS A 25 28.92 2.35 -20.80
CA LYS A 25 27.69 1.99 -20.09
C LYS A 25 26.81 0.97 -20.83
N LEU A 26 27.42 0.06 -21.60
CA LEU A 26 26.74 -1.07 -22.21
C LEU A 26 26.49 -2.22 -21.22
N ASP A 27 27.04 -2.14 -20.01
CA ASP A 27 26.78 -3.05 -18.90
C ASP A 27 25.46 -2.76 -18.15
N GLN A 28 24.64 -1.83 -18.67
CA GLN A 28 23.34 -1.51 -18.10
C GLN A 28 22.40 -2.72 -18.10
N SER A 29 21.78 -2.98 -16.95
CA SER A 29 20.73 -3.97 -16.81
C SER A 29 19.47 -3.33 -16.23
N TRP A 30 18.32 -3.67 -16.80
CA TRP A 30 17.02 -3.13 -16.42
C TRP A 30 16.12 -4.28 -15.98
N SER A 31 16.28 -4.69 -14.72
CA SER A 31 15.60 -5.86 -14.15
C SER A 31 14.83 -5.56 -12.87
N ILE A 32 14.53 -4.29 -12.60
CA ILE A 32 13.93 -3.83 -11.34
C ILE A 32 12.63 -4.59 -11.00
N PHE A 33 11.89 -5.06 -12.01
CA PHE A 33 10.67 -5.85 -11.84
C PHE A 33 10.66 -7.15 -12.67
N ALA A 34 11.81 -7.55 -13.23
CA ALA A 34 11.91 -8.72 -14.10
C ALA A 34 12.59 -9.90 -13.37
N PRO A 35 12.28 -11.15 -13.75
CA PRO A 35 11.26 -11.55 -14.72
C PRO A 35 9.85 -11.70 -14.13
N ALA A 36 9.72 -11.63 -12.80
CA ALA A 36 8.48 -11.88 -12.07
C ALA A 36 8.10 -10.65 -11.25
N PRO A 37 7.40 -9.66 -11.84
CA PRO A 37 6.93 -8.50 -11.10
C PRO A 37 5.94 -8.94 -10.01
N PRO A 38 5.83 -8.16 -8.91
CA PRO A 38 4.75 -8.34 -7.94
C PRO A 38 3.39 -8.34 -8.64
N ARG A 39 2.48 -9.20 -8.15
CA ARG A 39 1.11 -9.34 -8.68
C ARG A 39 0.05 -8.99 -7.64
N ASP A 40 0.49 -8.69 -6.42
CA ASP A 40 -0.31 -8.20 -5.32
C ASP A 40 -0.54 -6.70 -5.49
N ASP A 41 -1.81 -6.31 -5.62
CA ASP A 41 -2.27 -4.92 -5.69
C ASP A 41 -3.49 -4.74 -4.77
N GLY A 42 -3.92 -3.50 -4.60
CA GLY A 42 -5.13 -3.17 -3.87
C GLY A 42 -5.12 -1.78 -3.25
N TRP A 43 -6.22 -1.43 -2.59
CA TRP A 43 -6.38 -0.14 -1.92
C TRP A 43 -7.08 -0.27 -0.57
N HIS A 44 -6.79 0.67 0.32
CA HIS A 44 -7.47 0.79 1.61
C HIS A 44 -8.79 1.55 1.46
N VAL A 45 -9.77 1.12 2.25
CA VAL A 45 -11.01 1.86 2.50
C VAL A 45 -11.21 1.85 4.01
N ILE A 46 -11.39 3.02 4.63
CA ILE A 46 -11.56 3.09 6.09
C ILE A 46 -12.94 3.65 6.38
N SER A 47 -13.87 2.76 6.72
CA SER A 47 -15.22 3.15 7.11
C SER A 47 -15.17 3.68 8.54
N GLY A 48 -15.58 4.92 8.74
CA GLY A 48 -15.73 5.54 10.03
C GLY A 48 -17.20 5.76 10.37
N LYS A 49 -17.62 5.28 11.54
CA LYS A 49 -18.95 5.56 12.09
C LYS A 49 -18.88 6.76 13.02
N LEU A 50 -19.62 7.81 12.71
CA LEU A 50 -19.70 9.02 13.52
C LEU A 50 -20.75 8.89 14.62
N LYS A 51 -20.68 9.73 15.65
CA LYS A 51 -21.66 9.77 16.76
C LYS A 51 -23.09 10.10 16.31
N ASN A 52 -23.26 10.78 15.18
CA ASN A 52 -24.56 11.00 14.55
C ASN A 52 -25.11 9.78 13.78
N GLY A 53 -24.37 8.67 13.75
CA GLY A 53 -24.73 7.42 13.05
C GLY A 53 -24.37 7.40 11.57
N LYS A 54 -23.84 8.51 11.00
CA LYS A 54 -23.38 8.54 9.61
C LYS A 54 -22.09 7.73 9.45
N GLU A 55 -21.98 7.02 8.34
CA GLU A 55 -20.74 6.40 7.89
C GLU A 55 -20.03 7.27 6.85
N VAL A 56 -18.72 7.43 7.00
CA VAL A 56 -17.87 8.23 6.12
C VAL A 56 -16.56 7.51 5.85
N ASP A 57 -15.94 7.74 4.69
CA ASP A 57 -14.57 7.29 4.46
C ASP A 57 -13.58 8.29 5.08
N VAL A 58 -12.93 7.87 6.16
CA VAL A 58 -12.03 8.74 6.96
C VAL A 58 -10.67 8.95 6.31
N LEU A 59 -10.36 8.26 5.20
CA LEU A 59 -9.16 8.58 4.41
C LEU A 59 -9.29 9.89 3.64
N TYR A 60 -10.52 10.34 3.38
CA TYR A 60 -10.78 11.61 2.70
C TYR A 60 -11.03 12.72 3.74
N GLU A 61 -10.38 13.86 3.57
CA GLU A 61 -10.43 14.96 4.54
C GLU A 61 -11.86 15.49 4.80
N LYS A 62 -12.75 15.36 3.82
CA LYS A 62 -14.14 15.83 3.91
C LYS A 62 -15.13 14.76 4.35
N GLY A 63 -14.68 13.54 4.69
CA GLY A 63 -15.58 12.44 5.05
C GLY A 63 -16.56 12.12 3.93
N GLU A 64 -16.01 11.76 2.77
CA GLU A 64 -16.80 11.41 1.59
C GLU A 64 -17.60 10.12 1.81
N SER A 65 -18.60 9.88 0.95
CA SER A 65 -19.32 8.60 0.96
C SER A 65 -18.37 7.46 0.66
N ILE A 66 -18.50 6.36 1.39
CA ILE A 66 -17.68 5.18 1.21
C ILE A 66 -17.88 4.63 -0.21
N SER A 67 -16.78 4.52 -0.95
CA SER A 67 -16.74 3.81 -2.23
C SER A 67 -15.82 2.60 -2.10
N TRP A 68 -16.30 1.47 -2.60
CA TRP A 68 -15.54 0.23 -2.66
C TRP A 68 -14.81 0.07 -4.00
N ASP A 69 -15.07 0.95 -4.97
CA ASP A 69 -14.46 0.89 -6.29
C ASP A 69 -12.98 1.29 -6.23
N LYS A 70 -12.20 0.82 -7.22
CA LYS A 70 -10.80 1.23 -7.36
C LYS A 70 -10.73 2.75 -7.52
N PRO A 71 -9.91 3.45 -6.70
CA PRO A 71 -9.81 4.90 -6.78
C PRO A 71 -9.20 5.33 -8.12
N THR A 72 -9.74 6.41 -8.69
CA THR A 72 -9.14 7.11 -9.83
C THR A 72 -7.75 7.64 -9.46
N MET A 73 -6.90 7.93 -10.45
CA MET A 73 -5.56 8.51 -10.17
C MET A 73 -5.62 9.82 -9.37
N LYS A 74 -6.67 10.63 -9.56
CA LYS A 74 -6.90 11.85 -8.77
C LYS A 74 -7.19 11.53 -7.31
N GLN A 75 -8.09 10.56 -7.04
CA GLN A 75 -8.39 10.10 -5.68
C GLN A 75 -7.16 9.48 -5.03
N PHE A 76 -6.42 8.64 -5.77
CA PHE A 76 -5.18 8.02 -5.30
C PHE A 76 -4.15 9.06 -4.81
N ASN A 77 -3.94 10.14 -5.58
CA ASN A 77 -3.01 11.20 -5.18
C ASN A 77 -3.49 12.00 -3.95
N ASN A 78 -4.81 12.15 -3.77
CA ASN A 78 -5.37 12.79 -2.58
C ASN A 78 -5.23 11.90 -1.33
N LEU A 79 -5.46 10.59 -1.48
CA LEU A 79 -5.29 9.60 -0.42
C LEU A 79 -3.83 9.48 0.01
N TYR A 80 -2.94 9.28 -0.95
CA TYR A 80 -1.51 9.07 -0.74
C TYR A 80 -0.72 10.35 -1.06
N LYS A 81 -1.00 11.40 -0.29
CA LYS A 81 -0.50 12.79 -0.45
C LYS A 81 0.97 12.91 -0.88
N ASN A 82 1.82 11.99 -0.42
CA ASN A 82 3.24 11.92 -0.77
C ASN A 82 3.75 10.47 -0.78
N MET A 83 5.01 10.31 -1.21
CA MET A 83 5.66 8.99 -1.31
C MET A 83 5.86 8.30 0.05
N GLN A 84 5.94 9.06 1.15
CA GLN A 84 6.06 8.52 2.49
C GLN A 84 4.77 7.82 2.91
N TRP A 85 3.61 8.48 2.71
CA TRP A 85 2.30 7.85 2.92
C TRP A 85 2.13 6.63 2.01
N ARG A 86 2.45 6.75 0.73
CA ARG A 86 2.38 5.60 -0.19
C ARG A 86 3.22 4.41 0.29
N SER A 87 4.47 4.66 0.69
CA SER A 87 5.37 3.61 1.20
C SER A 87 4.87 3.02 2.52
N TYR A 88 4.28 3.86 3.38
CA TYR A 88 3.68 3.44 4.64
C TYR A 88 2.52 2.47 4.40
N PHE A 89 1.56 2.82 3.56
CA PHE A 89 0.41 1.95 3.26
C PHE A 89 0.79 0.66 2.52
N ILE A 90 1.77 0.72 1.60
CA ILE A 90 2.35 -0.50 1.00
C ILE A 90 2.94 -1.39 2.10
N THR A 91 3.65 -0.81 3.07
CA THR A 91 4.24 -1.56 4.18
C THR A 91 3.16 -2.13 5.10
N LEU A 92 2.12 -1.36 5.38
CA LEU A 92 1.00 -1.72 6.26
C LEU A 92 0.32 -3.03 5.80
N ASN A 93 0.18 -3.23 4.49
CA ASN A 93 -0.37 -4.45 3.91
C ASN A 93 0.57 -5.66 3.89
N ARG A 94 1.87 -5.45 4.11
CA ARG A 94 2.86 -6.54 4.17
C ARG A 94 2.86 -7.18 5.54
N ALA A 95 3.26 -8.45 5.60
CA ALA A 95 3.33 -9.22 6.85
C ALA A 95 4.04 -8.46 7.99
N ILE A 96 5.12 -7.74 7.69
CA ILE A 96 5.87 -6.95 8.67
C ILE A 96 5.13 -5.72 9.18
N GLY A 97 4.28 -5.11 8.35
CA GLY A 97 3.55 -3.90 8.69
C GLY A 97 2.17 -4.15 9.29
N LYS A 98 1.62 -5.37 9.21
CA LYS A 98 0.32 -5.71 9.81
C LYS A 98 0.24 -5.37 11.31
N LYS A 99 1.36 -5.44 12.03
CA LYS A 99 1.43 -5.02 13.45
C LYS A 99 1.21 -3.51 13.68
N LEU A 100 1.22 -2.70 12.63
CA LEU A 100 1.06 -1.25 12.70
C LEU A 100 -0.39 -0.79 12.59
N TYR A 101 -1.33 -1.66 12.16
CA TYR A 101 -2.75 -1.29 12.05
C TYR A 101 -3.36 -0.73 13.35
N PRO A 102 -3.09 -1.29 14.55
CA PRO A 102 -3.64 -0.74 15.80
C PRO A 102 -3.22 0.71 16.04
N TYR A 103 -1.95 1.02 15.81
CA TYR A 103 -1.40 2.36 15.98
C TYR A 103 -1.91 3.33 14.91
N TYR A 104 -2.06 2.84 13.68
CA TYR A 104 -2.63 3.65 12.60
C TYR A 104 -4.11 3.96 12.87
N ALA A 105 -4.90 2.98 13.32
CA ALA A 105 -6.28 3.18 13.70
C ALA A 105 -6.43 4.20 14.84
N GLU A 106 -5.57 4.12 15.86
CA GLU A 106 -5.52 5.10 16.94
C GLU A 106 -5.16 6.51 16.45
N TYR A 107 -4.17 6.62 15.56
CA TYR A 107 -3.83 7.88 14.90
C TYR A 107 -5.04 8.47 14.15
N VAL A 108 -5.76 7.66 13.37
CA VAL A 108 -6.96 8.11 12.64
C VAL A 108 -8.06 8.58 13.59
N CYS A 109 -8.35 7.82 14.67
CA CYS A 109 -9.30 8.26 15.70
C CYS A 109 -8.91 9.62 16.29
N SER A 110 -7.64 9.78 16.69
CA SER A 110 -7.13 11.00 17.30
C SER A 110 -7.21 12.19 16.34
N GLU A 111 -6.71 12.03 15.11
CA GLU A 111 -6.70 13.12 14.14
C GLU A 111 -8.09 13.52 13.67
N TRP A 112 -9.02 12.57 13.53
CA TRP A 112 -10.40 12.87 13.20
C TRP A 112 -11.08 13.64 14.34
N ASN A 113 -10.96 13.15 15.58
CA ASN A 113 -11.63 13.74 16.74
C ASN A 113 -11.02 15.07 17.21
N LYS A 114 -9.79 15.39 16.79
CA LYS A 114 -9.20 16.73 16.96
C LYS A 114 -9.80 17.77 16.01
N LYS A 115 -10.23 17.36 14.82
CA LYS A 115 -10.75 18.24 13.77
C LYS A 115 -12.26 18.39 13.79
N ASN A 116 -12.96 17.45 14.43
CA ASN A 116 -14.41 17.37 14.46
C ASN A 116 -14.91 17.36 15.91
N GLU A 117 -16.05 18.03 16.16
CA GLU A 117 -16.63 18.18 17.48
C GLU A 117 -18.04 17.56 17.56
N GLY A 118 -18.54 17.40 18.78
CA GLY A 118 -19.91 16.97 19.04
C GLY A 118 -20.27 15.66 18.34
N SER A 119 -21.32 15.71 17.51
CA SER A 119 -21.90 14.55 16.82
C SER A 119 -21.12 14.10 15.58
N GLU A 120 -20.13 14.88 15.13
CA GLU A 120 -19.23 14.54 14.01
C GLU A 120 -17.95 13.83 14.47
N LYS A 121 -17.79 13.61 15.77
CA LYS A 121 -16.71 12.76 16.29
C LYS A 121 -16.88 11.31 15.83
N LEU A 122 -15.75 10.68 15.54
CA LEU A 122 -15.63 9.28 15.19
C LEU A 122 -15.84 8.42 16.44
N GLU A 123 -16.80 7.51 16.36
CA GLU A 123 -17.14 6.53 17.40
C GLU A 123 -16.35 5.22 17.20
N SER A 124 -16.26 4.76 15.96
CA SER A 124 -15.49 3.58 15.58
C SER A 124 -15.03 3.66 14.13
N LEU A 125 -14.05 2.84 13.78
CA LEU A 125 -13.62 2.65 12.40
C LEU A 125 -13.33 1.19 12.07
N ASP A 126 -13.50 0.87 10.81
CA ASP A 126 -13.16 -0.39 10.17
C ASP A 126 -12.17 -0.13 9.04
N ILE A 127 -11.01 -0.77 9.11
CA ILE A 127 -10.02 -0.72 8.03
C ILE A 127 -10.24 -1.92 7.13
N PHE A 128 -10.61 -1.65 5.89
CA PHE A 128 -10.71 -2.65 4.83
C PHE A 128 -9.52 -2.54 3.87
N PHE A 129 -9.14 -3.68 3.31
CA PHE A 129 -8.27 -3.74 2.16
C PHE A 129 -9.00 -4.45 1.01
N MET A 130 -9.08 -3.77 -0.12
CA MET A 130 -9.63 -4.29 -1.37
C MET A 130 -8.47 -4.93 -2.12
N GLU A 131 -8.25 -6.23 -1.90
CA GLU A 131 -7.13 -6.96 -2.49
C GLU A 131 -7.46 -7.32 -3.94
N GLU A 132 -6.54 -7.00 -4.84
CA GLU A 132 -6.66 -7.28 -6.26
C GLU A 132 -5.38 -7.96 -6.74
N ARG A 133 -5.53 -9.14 -7.33
CA ARG A 133 -4.39 -9.88 -7.87
C ARG A 133 -4.31 -9.72 -9.38
N THR A 134 -3.16 -9.30 -9.88
CA THR A 134 -2.88 -9.27 -11.32
C THR A 134 -2.84 -10.70 -11.87
N VAL A 135 -3.74 -10.98 -12.81
CA VAL A 135 -3.88 -12.27 -13.51
C VAL A 135 -3.23 -12.24 -14.90
N PRO A 136 -2.94 -13.39 -15.52
CA PRO A 136 -2.48 -13.46 -16.92
C PRO A 136 -3.45 -12.80 -17.92
N PRO A 137 -2.97 -12.43 -19.12
CA PRO A 137 -3.83 -11.89 -20.18
C PRO A 137 -4.99 -12.84 -20.53
N GLY A 138 -6.21 -12.30 -20.60
CA GLY A 138 -7.42 -13.06 -20.92
C GLY A 138 -8.19 -13.58 -19.70
N GLU A 139 -7.63 -13.47 -18.49
CA GLU A 139 -8.33 -13.78 -17.25
C GLU A 139 -8.98 -12.53 -16.64
N THR A 140 -10.07 -12.72 -15.90
CA THR A 140 -10.75 -11.64 -15.18
C THR A 140 -10.11 -11.42 -13.80
N GLN A 141 -9.74 -10.17 -13.50
CA GLN A 141 -9.27 -9.79 -12.17
C GLN A 141 -10.43 -9.79 -11.18
N ILE A 142 -10.21 -10.36 -10.00
CA ILE A 142 -11.18 -10.40 -8.91
C ILE A 142 -10.65 -9.51 -7.78
N VAL A 143 -11.56 -8.74 -7.19
CA VAL A 143 -11.27 -7.92 -6.02
C VAL A 143 -11.91 -8.57 -4.79
N GLU A 144 -11.10 -8.90 -3.79
CA GLU A 144 -11.55 -9.45 -2.52
C GLU A 144 -11.57 -8.36 -1.44
N LYS A 145 -12.73 -8.13 -0.83
CA LYS A 145 -12.87 -7.19 0.29
C LYS A 145 -12.50 -7.87 1.60
N LYS A 146 -11.41 -7.43 2.24
CA LYS A 146 -10.94 -7.94 3.53
C LYS A 146 -11.12 -6.91 4.63
N ASN A 147 -11.84 -7.25 5.70
CA ASN A 147 -11.79 -6.47 6.93
C ASN A 147 -10.48 -6.82 7.65
N ILE A 148 -9.61 -5.84 7.80
CA ILE A 148 -8.28 -6.04 8.39
C ILE A 148 -8.30 -5.77 9.89
N MET A 149 -9.03 -4.74 10.30
CA MET A 149 -9.09 -4.31 11.69
C MET A 149 -10.35 -3.52 11.96
N GLN A 150 -10.90 -3.70 13.17
CA GLN A 150 -11.93 -2.87 13.74
C GLN A 150 -11.38 -2.17 14.99
N LYS A 151 -11.75 -0.91 15.21
CA LYS A 151 -11.29 -0.12 16.35
C LYS A 151 -12.43 0.77 16.83
N SER A 152 -12.71 0.72 18.13
CA SER A 152 -13.50 1.77 18.78
C SER A 152 -12.59 2.96 19.14
N CYS A 153 -13.10 4.16 18.89
CA CYS A 153 -12.41 5.42 19.14
C CYS A 153 -12.80 6.06 20.48
N SER A 154 -13.47 5.31 21.37
CA SER A 154 -13.76 5.73 22.75
C SER A 154 -12.50 6.29 23.40
N ASP A 155 -12.67 7.38 24.15
CA ASP A 155 -11.61 8.05 24.92
C ASP A 155 -11.17 7.16 26.10
N GLU A 156 -10.60 5.98 25.83
CA GLU A 156 -9.82 5.24 26.83
C GLU A 156 -8.45 5.89 26.87
N GLN A 157 -8.36 6.98 27.64
CA GLN A 157 -7.13 7.43 28.27
C GLN A 157 -6.52 6.24 29.00
N LYS A 158 -5.58 5.55 28.36
CA LYS A 158 -4.60 4.74 29.06
C LYS A 158 -3.56 5.70 29.61
N ASP A 159 -3.84 6.18 30.82
CA ASP A 159 -2.84 6.82 31.66
C ASP A 159 -1.64 5.86 31.77
N ILE A 160 -0.45 6.38 31.42
CA ILE A 160 0.85 5.79 31.72
C ILE A 160 1.44 6.59 32.88
#